data_AF-A0A7S1W561-F1
#
_entry.id   AF-A0A7S1W561-F1
#
_cell.length_a   1.000
_cell.length_b   1.000
_cell.length_c   1.000
_cell.angle_alpha   90.00
_cell.angle_beta   90.00
_cell.angle_gamma   90.00
#
_symmetry.space_group_name_H-M   'P 1'
#
loop_
_entity.id
_entity.type
_entity.pdbx_description
1 polymer ?
#
loop_
_entity_poly.entity_id
_entity_poly.type
_entity_poly.pdbx_seq_one_letter_code
_entity_poly.pdbx_strand_id
1 'polypeptide(L)'
;LFQADYHLKELSMGDSTFEQPVIGMKNVWDFKWQDEAWRGREWFVVKDAKVGLSENNILIPYVKMGVEAREQFANEKKQLVDAPVTKKSHPLVKYAEVFSHFFDLIAERKSVVYHLREVSRAAIVAKFLVDNKVQLDDFWLKGPDEGGVCKMDLPFNKQERRRYEVLVCDGSIKEQQSGMLIAMTGLYGGVDLNIDAFDLRMPIKLNKTIE
;
A
#
# COMPACT_ATOMS: atom_id res chain seq x y z
N LEU A 1 2.89 -4.35 6.97
CA LEU A 1 2.41 -4.32 5.57
C LEU A 1 0.96 -4.78 5.46
N PHE A 2 0.64 -6.05 5.76
CA PHE A 2 -0.73 -6.60 5.69
C PHE A 2 -1.79 -5.76 6.42
N GLN A 3 -1.52 -5.31 7.65
CA GLN A 3 -2.48 -4.49 8.41
C GLN A 3 -2.76 -3.14 7.74
N ALA A 4 -1.73 -2.47 7.22
CA ALA A 4 -1.90 -1.19 6.54
C ALA A 4 -2.77 -1.38 5.29
N ASP A 5 -2.47 -2.42 4.51
CA ASP A 5 -3.26 -2.81 3.36
C ASP A 5 -4.72 -3.09 3.74
N TYR A 6 -4.98 -3.96 4.72
CA TYR A 6 -6.32 -4.23 5.22
C TYR A 6 -7.08 -2.95 5.62
N HIS A 7 -6.43 -2.06 6.37
CA HIS A 7 -7.00 -0.77 6.76
C HIS A 7 -7.35 0.13 5.58
N LEU A 8 -6.54 0.14 4.52
CA LEU A 8 -6.83 0.89 3.30
C LEU A 8 -8.14 0.41 2.68
N LYS A 9 -8.34 -0.91 2.60
CA LYS A 9 -9.55 -1.51 2.01
C LYS A 9 -10.79 -1.18 2.83
N GLU A 10 -10.71 -1.29 4.14
CA GLU A 10 -11.83 -0.96 5.03
C GLU A 10 -12.23 0.52 4.92
N LEU A 11 -11.25 1.43 4.87
CA LEU A 11 -11.52 2.86 4.68
C LEU A 11 -12.07 3.16 3.27
N SER A 12 -11.47 2.56 2.24
CA SER A 12 -11.89 2.71 0.85
C SER A 12 -13.32 2.26 0.65
N MET A 13 -13.67 1.10 1.20
CA MET A 13 -15.00 0.48 1.10
C MET A 13 -16.00 1.02 2.13
N GLY A 14 -15.61 1.98 2.98
CA GLY A 14 -16.52 2.63 3.92
C GLY A 14 -17.15 1.68 4.94
N ASP A 15 -16.38 0.71 5.45
CA ASP A 15 -16.87 -0.19 6.51
C ASP A 15 -17.30 0.65 7.73
N SER A 16 -18.53 0.41 8.21
CA SER A 16 -19.20 1.23 9.24
C SER A 16 -18.49 1.28 10.59
N THR A 17 -17.50 0.42 10.81
CA THR A 17 -16.66 0.40 12.01
C THR A 17 -15.45 1.33 11.93
N PHE A 18 -15.11 1.84 10.74
CA PHE A 18 -13.96 2.70 10.53
C PHE A 18 -14.39 4.11 10.15
N GLU A 19 -14.31 5.03 11.11
CA GLU A 19 -14.40 6.44 10.80
C GLU A 19 -13.23 6.89 9.91
N GLN A 20 -13.57 7.66 8.88
CA GLN A 20 -12.59 8.25 7.99
C GLN A 20 -11.61 9.11 8.79
N PRO A 21 -10.29 8.93 8.60
CA PRO A 21 -9.27 9.63 9.36
C PRO A 21 -9.31 11.15 9.13
N VAL A 22 -9.93 11.63 8.05
CA VAL A 22 -10.05 13.06 7.72
C VAL A 22 -11.52 13.42 7.62
N ILE A 23 -11.92 14.49 8.29
CA ILE A 23 -13.31 14.96 8.32
C ILE A 23 -13.73 15.33 6.89
N GLY A 24 -14.87 14.79 6.45
CA GLY A 24 -15.40 15.02 5.10
C GLY A 24 -14.68 14.24 3.99
N MET A 25 -13.69 13.41 4.33
CA MET A 25 -13.11 12.48 3.37
C MET A 25 -14.16 11.43 2.99
N LYS A 26 -14.31 11.25 1.68
CA LYS A 26 -15.27 10.34 1.05
C LYS A 26 -14.69 8.94 0.94
N ASN A 27 -15.53 7.92 0.97
CA ASN A 27 -15.20 6.55 0.56
C ASN A 27 -15.63 6.32 -0.90
N VAL A 28 -15.37 5.13 -1.45
CA VAL A 28 -15.66 4.81 -2.87
C VAL A 28 -17.14 4.96 -3.25
N TRP A 29 -18.06 4.76 -2.31
CA TRP A 29 -19.51 4.82 -2.52
C TRP A 29 -20.07 6.23 -2.58
N ASP A 30 -19.34 7.21 -2.04
CA ASP A 30 -19.74 8.63 -2.09
C ASP A 30 -19.48 9.29 -3.45
N PHE A 31 -18.78 8.60 -4.35
CA PHE A 31 -18.50 9.06 -5.70
C PHE A 31 -19.54 8.54 -6.68
N LYS A 32 -20.14 9.44 -7.46
CA LYS A 32 -21.03 9.06 -8.57
C LYS A 32 -20.28 8.18 -9.56
N TRP A 33 -20.81 6.98 -9.80
CA TRP A 33 -20.29 6.00 -10.74
C TRP A 33 -21.44 5.36 -11.52
N GLN A 34 -21.20 5.07 -12.79
CA GLN A 34 -22.26 4.62 -13.72
C GLN A 34 -22.45 3.10 -13.69
N ASP A 35 -21.41 2.32 -13.36
CA ASP A 35 -21.48 0.86 -13.37
C ASP A 35 -21.81 0.34 -11.97
N GLU A 36 -22.84 -0.50 -11.86
CA GLU A 36 -23.29 -1.05 -10.56
C GLU A 36 -22.27 -2.02 -9.93
N ALA A 37 -21.32 -2.53 -10.71
CA ALA A 37 -20.22 -3.35 -10.21
C ALA A 37 -18.91 -3.10 -10.94
N TRP A 38 -17.83 -3.09 -10.17
CA TRP A 38 -16.48 -2.94 -10.67
C TRP A 38 -15.51 -3.77 -9.83
N ARG A 39 -14.39 -4.17 -10.42
CA ARG A 39 -13.29 -4.79 -9.68
C ARG A 39 -12.08 -3.91 -9.79
N GLY A 40 -11.24 -3.89 -8.76
CA GLY A 40 -10.02 -3.11 -8.81
C GLY A 40 -8.99 -3.56 -7.80
N ARG A 41 -7.77 -3.06 -8.00
CA ARG A 41 -6.70 -3.10 -7.02
C ARG A 41 -6.45 -1.72 -6.47
N GLU A 42 -6.10 -1.67 -5.20
CA GLU A 42 -5.61 -0.49 -4.53
C GLU A 42 -4.41 -0.87 -3.67
N TRP A 43 -3.32 -0.13 -3.77
CA TRP A 43 -2.09 -0.44 -3.04
C TRP A 43 -1.30 0.81 -2.67
N PHE A 44 -0.52 0.68 -1.61
CA PHE A 44 0.42 1.72 -1.19
C PHE A 44 1.67 1.71 -2.06
N VAL A 45 2.16 2.91 -2.39
CA VAL A 45 3.39 3.13 -3.14
C VAL A 45 4.24 4.24 -2.53
N VAL A 46 5.54 4.22 -2.82
CA VAL A 46 6.40 5.41 -2.67
C VAL A 46 6.31 6.19 -3.98
N LYS A 47 5.95 7.48 -3.92
CA LYS A 47 5.82 8.38 -5.09
C LYS A 47 7.06 9.25 -5.30
N ASP A 48 7.79 9.55 -4.22
CA ASP A 48 9.08 10.25 -4.26
C ASP A 48 9.92 9.75 -3.09
N ALA A 49 11.22 9.61 -3.30
CA ALA A 49 12.14 9.12 -2.29
C ALA A 49 13.52 9.77 -2.46
N LYS A 50 14.05 10.30 -1.36
CA LYS A 50 15.35 10.99 -1.32
C LYS A 50 16.06 10.67 -0.02
N VAL A 51 17.39 10.74 -0.04
CA VAL A 51 18.20 10.70 1.18
C VAL A 51 18.96 12.01 1.29
N GLY A 52 18.66 12.78 2.32
CA GLY A 52 19.44 13.95 2.69
C GLY A 52 20.65 13.56 3.53
N LEU A 53 21.75 14.30 3.39
CA LEU A 53 22.87 14.23 4.32
C LEU A 53 22.98 15.57 5.05
N SER A 54 22.86 15.54 6.37
CA SER A 54 23.04 16.71 7.23
C SER A 54 24.53 17.06 7.42
N GLU A 55 24.81 18.26 7.94
CA GLU A 55 26.17 18.71 8.29
C GLU A 55 26.87 17.77 9.29
N ASN A 56 26.11 17.09 10.15
CA ASN A 56 26.62 16.14 11.14
C ASN A 56 26.70 14.70 10.59
N ASN A 57 26.68 14.52 9.27
CA ASN A 57 26.69 13.22 8.57
C ASN A 57 25.53 12.28 8.95
N ILE A 58 24.40 12.83 9.43
CA ILE A 58 23.18 12.06 9.65
C ILE A 58 22.41 11.94 8.34
N LEU A 59 22.03 10.71 7.98
CA LEU A 59 21.13 10.42 6.87
C LEU A 59 19.69 10.75 7.25
N ILE A 60 19.03 11.55 6.42
CA ILE A 60 17.65 11.99 6.62
C ILE A 60 16.82 11.46 5.46
N PRO A 61 16.11 10.33 5.62
CA PRO A 61 15.25 9.81 4.57
C PRO A 61 14.00 10.67 4.42
N TYR A 62 13.71 11.01 3.17
CA TYR A 62 12.45 11.61 2.76
C TYR A 62 11.71 10.61 1.88
N VAL A 63 10.44 10.36 2.23
CA VAL A 63 9.52 9.58 1.39
C VAL A 63 8.22 10.34 1.27
N LYS A 64 7.70 10.40 0.04
CA LYS A 64 6.33 10.81 -0.24
C LYS A 64 5.54 9.56 -0.57
N MET A 65 4.76 9.09 0.38
CA MET A 65 3.89 7.94 0.17
C MET A 65 2.64 8.34 -0.61
N GLY A 66 1.96 7.34 -1.16
CA GLY A 66 0.63 7.51 -1.70
C GLY A 66 -0.05 6.18 -1.90
N VAL A 67 -1.22 6.26 -2.51
CA VAL A 67 -2.02 5.12 -2.94
C VAL A 67 -2.19 5.20 -4.46
N GLU A 68 -2.17 4.03 -5.08
CA GLU A 68 -2.52 3.85 -6.49
C GLU A 68 -3.67 2.87 -6.61
N ALA A 69 -4.45 3.06 -7.66
CA ALA A 69 -5.56 2.18 -7.97
C ALA A 69 -5.62 1.84 -9.46
N ARG A 70 -6.07 0.61 -9.73
CA ARG A 70 -6.37 0.12 -11.07
C ARG A 70 -7.70 -0.61 -11.07
N GLU A 71 -8.53 -0.31 -12.06
CA GLU A 71 -9.68 -1.15 -12.40
C GLU A 71 -9.18 -2.50 -12.95
N GLN A 72 -9.94 -3.56 -12.73
CA GLN A 72 -9.64 -4.91 -13.20
C GLN A 72 -10.79 -5.46 -14.03
N PHE A 73 -10.46 -6.18 -15.10
CA PHE A 73 -11.42 -6.90 -15.91
C PHE A 73 -10.95 -8.33 -16.18
N ALA A 74 -11.90 -9.21 -16.53
CA ALA A 74 -11.57 -10.56 -16.97
C ALA A 74 -11.08 -10.51 -18.42
N ASN A 75 -9.87 -10.99 -18.69
CA ASN A 75 -9.37 -11.15 -20.05
C ASN A 75 -10.09 -12.29 -20.80
N GLU A 76 -9.73 -12.54 -22.06
CA GLU A 76 -10.29 -13.64 -22.87
C GLU A 76 -10.17 -15.02 -22.20
N LYS A 77 -9.17 -15.22 -21.34
CA LYS A 77 -8.94 -16.46 -20.57
C LYS A 77 -9.67 -16.48 -19.23
N LYS A 78 -10.58 -15.53 -18.98
CA LYS A 78 -11.29 -15.32 -17.71
C LYS A 78 -10.39 -15.08 -16.50
N GLN A 79 -9.17 -14.60 -16.73
CA GLN A 79 -8.26 -14.21 -15.66
C GLN A 79 -8.44 -12.72 -15.37
N LEU A 80 -8.49 -12.36 -14.08
CA LEU A 80 -8.51 -10.97 -13.68
C LEU A 80 -7.16 -10.31 -13.98
N VAL A 81 -7.20 -9.25 -14.78
CA VAL A 81 -6.05 -8.44 -15.14
C VAL A 81 -6.36 -6.96 -14.92
N ASP A 82 -5.31 -6.18 -14.66
CA ASP A 82 -5.45 -4.73 -14.54
C ASP A 82 -5.75 -4.09 -15.88
N ALA A 83 -6.59 -3.05 -15.83
CA ALA A 83 -6.80 -2.20 -16.98
C ALA A 83 -5.50 -1.46 -17.34
N PRO A 84 -5.13 -1.41 -18.63
CA PRO A 84 -3.92 -0.71 -19.07
C PRO A 84 -4.00 0.79 -18.71
N VAL A 85 -5.21 1.35 -18.75
CA VAL A 85 -5.52 2.69 -18.27
C VAL A 85 -6.83 2.62 -17.50
N THR A 86 -6.82 3.03 -16.24
CA THR A 86 -8.05 3.18 -15.45
C THR A 86 -8.64 4.57 -15.65
N LYS A 87 -9.97 4.63 -15.81
CA LYS A 87 -10.69 5.90 -16.00
C LYS A 87 -10.49 6.80 -14.77
N LYS A 88 -10.13 8.07 -14.96
CA LYS A 88 -10.02 9.06 -13.86
C LYS A 88 -11.32 9.25 -13.08
N SER A 89 -12.45 8.98 -13.71
CA SER A 89 -13.76 9.05 -13.07
C SER A 89 -14.05 7.88 -12.13
N HIS A 90 -13.26 6.80 -12.18
CA HIS A 90 -13.44 5.59 -11.39
C HIS A 90 -13.35 5.89 -9.89
N PRO A 91 -14.27 5.37 -9.05
CA PRO A 91 -14.34 5.70 -7.62
C PRO A 91 -13.04 5.39 -6.88
N LEU A 92 -12.41 4.24 -7.15
CA LEU A 92 -11.09 3.92 -6.57
C LEU A 92 -9.99 4.93 -6.92
N VAL A 93 -9.96 5.43 -8.15
CA VAL A 93 -8.93 6.39 -8.55
C VAL A 93 -9.11 7.70 -7.79
N LYS A 94 -10.36 8.18 -7.69
CA LYS A 94 -10.68 9.38 -6.89
C LYS A 94 -10.35 9.20 -5.42
N TYR A 95 -10.68 8.04 -4.85
CA TYR A 95 -10.35 7.73 -3.47
C TYR A 95 -8.83 7.68 -3.25
N ALA A 96 -8.09 6.98 -4.09
CA ALA A 96 -6.62 6.91 -4.03
C ALA A 96 -5.95 8.28 -4.17
N GLU A 97 -6.50 9.17 -5.01
CA GLU A 97 -6.05 10.57 -5.14
C GLU A 97 -6.26 11.35 -3.84
N VAL A 98 -7.46 11.28 -3.26
CA VAL A 98 -7.78 11.95 -1.97
C VAL A 98 -6.95 11.38 -0.83
N PHE A 99 -6.81 10.05 -0.74
CA PHE A 99 -5.98 9.39 0.25
C PHE A 99 -4.52 9.82 0.13
N SER A 100 -3.99 9.85 -1.10
CA SER A 100 -2.62 10.31 -1.36
C SER A 100 -2.42 11.77 -0.96
N HIS A 101 -3.41 12.62 -1.21
CA HIS A 101 -3.34 14.02 -0.82
C HIS A 101 -3.25 14.20 0.70
N PHE A 102 -4.03 13.42 1.46
CA PHE A 102 -4.05 13.47 2.92
C PHE A 102 -3.12 12.46 3.60
N PHE A 103 -2.23 11.80 2.84
CA PHE A 103 -1.49 10.64 3.35
C PHE A 103 -0.81 10.93 4.70
N ASP A 104 -0.09 12.05 4.81
CA ASP A 104 0.64 12.39 6.04
C ASP A 104 -0.31 12.61 7.21
N LEU A 105 -1.42 13.32 7.01
CA LEU A 105 -2.43 13.50 8.06
C LEU A 105 -3.06 12.17 8.48
N ILE A 106 -3.31 11.27 7.53
CA ILE A 106 -3.81 9.92 7.81
C ILE A 106 -2.79 9.13 8.61
N ALA A 107 -1.51 9.20 8.24
CA ALA A 107 -0.42 8.56 8.98
C ALA A 107 -0.40 9.02 10.44
N GLU A 108 -0.48 10.33 10.70
CA GLU A 108 -0.52 10.85 12.08
C GLU A 108 -1.74 10.35 12.90
N ARG A 109 -2.83 9.95 12.24
CA ARG A 109 -4.08 9.52 12.89
C ARG A 109 -4.27 8.00 12.94
N LYS A 110 -3.57 7.25 12.09
CA LYS A 110 -3.67 5.79 11.96
C LYS A 110 -2.29 5.17 12.03
N SER A 111 -1.95 4.60 13.19
CA SER A 111 -0.63 4.03 13.49
C SER A 111 -0.14 3.03 12.44
N VAL A 112 -1.02 2.20 11.88
CA VAL A 112 -0.66 1.24 10.82
C VAL A 112 -0.12 1.92 9.56
N VAL A 113 -0.64 3.10 9.21
CA VAL A 113 -0.20 3.89 8.06
C VAL A 113 1.09 4.65 8.39
N TYR A 114 1.20 5.18 9.62
CA TYR A 114 2.45 5.73 10.14
C TYR A 114 3.59 4.72 10.06
N HIS A 115 3.41 3.52 10.60
CA HIS A 115 4.44 2.48 10.59
C HIS A 115 4.78 2.03 9.18
N LEU A 116 3.82 2.02 8.25
CA LEU A 116 4.12 1.77 6.84
C LEU A 116 5.05 2.86 6.25
N ARG A 117 4.82 4.14 6.57
CA ARG A 117 5.70 5.25 6.16
C ARG A 117 7.11 5.07 6.73
N GLU A 118 7.24 4.73 8.01
CA GLU A 118 8.55 4.53 8.65
C GLU A 118 9.30 3.31 8.09
N VAL A 119 8.60 2.21 7.82
CA VAL A 119 9.18 1.05 7.10
C VAL A 119 9.69 1.46 5.73
N SER A 120 8.94 2.30 5.02
CA SER A 120 9.34 2.80 3.71
C SER A 120 10.59 3.68 3.80
N ARG A 121 10.67 4.58 4.80
CA ARG A 121 11.88 5.37 5.07
C ARG A 121 13.09 4.48 5.36
N ALA A 122 12.93 3.47 6.21
CA ALA A 122 13.99 2.51 6.52
C ALA A 122 14.46 1.76 5.28
N ALA A 123 13.53 1.33 4.42
CA ALA A 123 13.87 0.63 3.18
C ALA A 123 14.62 1.51 2.17
N ILE A 124 14.29 2.81 2.10
CA ILE A 124 15.02 3.80 1.28
C ILE A 124 16.44 4.03 1.81
N VAL A 125 16.63 4.11 3.13
CA VAL A 125 17.98 4.17 3.72
C VAL A 125 18.76 2.89 3.43
N ALA A 126 18.14 1.72 3.60
CA ALA A 126 18.78 0.43 3.30
C ALA A 126 19.24 0.37 1.83
N LYS A 127 18.37 0.76 0.88
CA LYS A 127 18.74 0.86 -0.54
C LYS A 127 19.91 1.82 -0.75
N PHE A 128 19.87 3.01 -0.16
CA PHE A 128 20.96 3.99 -0.26
C PHE A 128 22.30 3.40 0.20
N LEU A 129 22.32 2.72 1.35
CA LEU A 129 23.54 2.11 1.91
C LEU A 129 24.09 1.02 0.99
N VAL A 130 23.21 0.16 0.45
CA VAL A 130 23.57 -0.91 -0.48
C VAL A 130 24.10 -0.33 -1.80
N ASP A 131 23.38 0.62 -2.41
CA ASP A 131 23.74 1.24 -3.69
C ASP A 131 25.10 1.97 -3.60
N ASN A 132 25.41 2.56 -2.45
CA ASN A 132 26.66 3.26 -2.19
C ASN A 132 27.77 2.37 -1.60
N LYS A 133 27.52 1.05 -1.43
CA LYS A 133 28.47 0.09 -0.88
C LYS A 133 29.05 0.53 0.48
N VAL A 134 28.21 1.12 1.32
CA VAL A 134 28.62 1.54 2.66
C VAL A 134 28.97 0.28 3.45
N GLN A 135 30.16 0.26 4.04
CA GLN A 135 30.57 -0.84 4.91
C GLN A 135 29.78 -0.76 6.22
N LEU A 136 28.99 -1.78 6.49
CA LEU A 136 28.23 -1.95 7.73
C LEU A 136 28.89 -3.09 8.51
N ASP A 137 28.96 -2.93 9.84
CA ASP A 137 29.43 -4.01 10.70
C ASP A 137 28.49 -5.22 10.60
N ASP A 138 29.04 -6.43 10.66
CA ASP A 138 28.28 -7.69 10.50
C ASP A 138 27.10 -7.82 11.45
N PHE A 139 27.14 -7.18 12.63
CA PHE A 139 26.03 -7.24 13.59
C PHE A 139 24.75 -6.60 13.06
N TRP A 140 24.83 -5.65 12.11
CA TRP A 140 23.65 -5.07 11.46
C TRP A 140 22.96 -6.06 10.50
N LEU A 141 23.71 -7.06 10.00
CA LEU A 141 23.23 -8.05 9.05
C LEU A 141 22.84 -9.37 9.71
N LYS A 142 23.29 -9.60 10.95
CA LYS A 142 22.88 -10.76 11.75
C LYS A 142 21.43 -10.57 12.19
N GLY A 143 20.54 -11.35 11.59
CA GLY A 143 19.22 -11.57 12.16
C GLY A 143 19.32 -12.16 13.57
N PRO A 144 18.26 -12.07 14.39
CA PRO A 144 18.21 -12.85 15.61
C PRO A 144 18.50 -14.32 15.28
N ASP A 145 19.26 -15.02 16.14
CA ASP A 145 19.37 -16.48 16.07
C ASP A 145 17.96 -17.07 15.91
N GLU A 146 17.82 -18.22 15.23
CA GLU A 146 16.55 -18.89 14.88
C GLU A 146 15.69 -19.36 16.10
N GLY A 147 15.70 -18.60 17.19
CA GLY A 147 14.90 -18.74 18.38
C GLY A 147 13.46 -18.31 18.15
N GLY A 148 12.65 -19.28 17.73
CA GLY A 148 11.21 -19.27 17.89
C GLY A 148 10.47 -18.64 16.72
N VAL A 149 9.82 -19.49 15.93
CA VAL A 149 8.74 -19.09 15.03
C VAL A 149 7.73 -18.28 15.84
N CYS A 150 7.74 -16.96 15.69
CA CYS A 150 6.68 -16.11 16.22
C CYS A 150 5.39 -16.67 15.62
N LYS A 151 4.49 -17.20 16.46
CA LYS A 151 3.19 -17.68 15.98
C LYS A 151 2.58 -16.54 15.18
N MET A 152 2.49 -16.72 13.87
CA MET A 152 1.83 -15.82 12.92
C MET A 152 0.32 -15.91 13.12
N ASP A 153 -0.13 -15.70 14.36
CA ASP A 153 -1.53 -15.42 14.63
C ASP A 153 -1.75 -14.01 14.07
N LEU A 154 -2.19 -13.95 12.81
CA LEU A 154 -2.67 -12.72 12.21
C LEU A 154 -3.75 -12.17 13.16
N PRO A 155 -3.57 -10.99 13.75
CA PRO A 155 -4.61 -10.41 14.59
C PRO A 155 -5.81 -10.09 13.69
N PHE A 156 -6.77 -11.01 13.67
CA PHE A 156 -8.06 -10.83 13.03
C PHE A 156 -8.96 -10.11 14.02
N ASN A 157 -9.19 -8.81 13.77
CA ASN A 157 -10.07 -7.99 14.61
C ASN A 157 -11.57 -8.30 14.42
N LYS A 158 -11.93 -9.19 13.50
CA LYS A 158 -13.30 -9.59 13.22
C LYS A 158 -13.42 -11.13 13.28
N GLN A 159 -14.23 -11.63 14.22
CA GLN A 159 -14.65 -13.05 14.28
C GLN A 159 -15.77 -13.38 13.26
N GLU A 160 -15.98 -12.56 12.22
CA GLU A 160 -16.85 -12.97 11.12
C GLU A 160 -16.11 -13.96 10.23
N ARG A 161 -16.30 -15.25 10.51
CA ARG A 161 -15.87 -16.33 9.63
C ARG A 161 -16.78 -16.38 8.39
N ARG A 162 -16.51 -15.55 7.39
CA ARG A 162 -17.04 -15.76 6.05
C ARG A 162 -16.08 -16.66 5.29
N ARG A 163 -16.52 -17.89 5.00
CA ARG A 163 -15.77 -18.83 4.16
C ARG A 163 -16.08 -18.49 2.70
N TYR A 164 -15.07 -17.97 2.00
CA TYR A 164 -15.10 -17.87 0.55
C TYR A 164 -14.17 -18.94 -0.01
N GLU A 165 -14.66 -19.80 -0.88
CA GLU A 165 -13.83 -20.79 -1.58
C GLU A 165 -13.26 -20.13 -2.84
N VAL A 166 -12.03 -19.63 -2.73
CA VAL A 166 -11.28 -19.10 -3.87
C VAL A 166 -10.53 -20.26 -4.51
N LEU A 167 -10.96 -20.70 -5.69
CA LEU A 167 -10.25 -21.75 -6.43
C LEU A 167 -9.03 -21.12 -7.12
N VAL A 168 -7.83 -21.37 -6.62
CA VAL A 168 -6.59 -20.95 -7.28
C VAL A 168 -6.06 -22.12 -8.11
N CYS A 169 -5.94 -21.94 -9.42
CA CYS A 169 -5.31 -22.92 -10.31
C CYS A 169 -4.28 -22.21 -11.20
N ASP A 170 -3.06 -22.75 -11.24
CA ASP A 170 -1.99 -22.30 -12.15
C ASP A 170 -1.64 -20.80 -11.97
N GLY A 171 -1.64 -20.32 -10.72
CA GLY A 171 -1.38 -18.90 -10.41
C GLY A 171 -2.54 -17.96 -10.76
N SER A 172 -3.70 -18.49 -11.15
CA SER A 172 -4.89 -17.70 -11.49
C SER A 172 -6.09 -18.10 -10.64
N ILE A 173 -6.88 -17.11 -10.22
CA ILE A 173 -8.14 -17.34 -9.50
C ILE A 173 -9.20 -17.74 -10.52
N LYS A 174 -9.68 -18.99 -10.44
CA LYS A 174 -10.80 -19.51 -11.24
C LYS A 174 -12.10 -19.35 -10.45
N GLU A 175 -13.10 -18.70 -11.03
CA GLU A 175 -14.42 -18.58 -10.40
C GLU A 175 -15.19 -19.91 -10.51
N GLN A 176 -15.81 -20.35 -9.40
CA GLN A 176 -16.59 -21.58 -9.36
C GLN A 176 -17.92 -21.39 -10.14
N GLN A 177 -18.22 -22.31 -11.06
CA GLN A 177 -19.30 -22.19 -12.04
C GLN A 177 -20.73 -22.27 -11.50
N SER A 178 -20.95 -22.38 -10.18
CA SER A 178 -22.27 -22.67 -9.63
C SER A 178 -22.67 -21.66 -8.55
N GLY A 179 -23.35 -20.59 -8.98
CA GLY A 179 -24.27 -19.84 -8.10
C GLY A 179 -23.79 -18.50 -7.56
N MET A 180 -23.47 -17.54 -8.45
CA MET A 180 -23.74 -16.09 -8.33
C MET A 180 -22.81 -15.37 -9.32
N LEU A 181 -23.23 -15.25 -10.57
CA LEU A 181 -22.82 -14.15 -11.44
C LEU A 181 -23.54 -12.87 -10.99
N ILE A 182 -23.45 -12.52 -9.70
CA ILE A 182 -23.83 -11.19 -9.27
C ILE A 182 -22.65 -10.31 -9.64
N ALA A 183 -22.97 -9.20 -10.29
CA ALA A 183 -22.14 -8.03 -10.45
C ALA A 183 -21.56 -7.64 -9.06
N MET A 184 -20.45 -8.27 -8.67
CA MET A 184 -19.84 -8.10 -7.35
C MET A 184 -18.72 -7.08 -7.46
N THR A 185 -18.78 -6.08 -6.60
CA THR A 185 -17.69 -5.13 -6.41
C THR A 185 -16.58 -5.80 -5.62
N GLY A 186 -15.35 -5.78 -6.15
CA GLY A 186 -14.20 -6.45 -5.55
C GLY A 186 -12.99 -5.53 -5.45
N LEU A 187 -12.36 -5.48 -4.29
CA LEU A 187 -11.15 -4.70 -4.04
C LEU A 187 -10.00 -5.60 -3.60
N TYR A 188 -8.92 -5.60 -4.36
CA TYR A 188 -7.68 -6.34 -4.11
C TYR A 188 -6.49 -5.38 -3.98
N GLY A 189 -5.28 -5.89 -3.85
CA GLY A 189 -4.05 -5.08 -3.84
C GLY A 189 -3.18 -5.36 -2.63
N GLY A 190 -2.35 -4.40 -2.23
CA GLY A 190 -1.30 -4.67 -1.25
C GLY A 190 -0.44 -3.45 -0.91
N VAL A 191 0.84 -3.72 -0.67
CA VAL A 191 1.88 -2.71 -0.62
C VAL A 191 2.89 -3.06 -1.70
N ASP A 192 3.19 -2.10 -2.56
CA ASP A 192 4.30 -2.17 -3.50
C ASP A 192 5.10 -0.88 -3.40
N LEU A 193 6.18 -0.92 -2.62
CA LEU A 193 6.99 0.28 -2.38
C LEU A 193 7.82 0.69 -3.60
N ASN A 194 7.98 -0.21 -4.60
CA ASN A 194 8.75 0.02 -5.82
C ASN A 194 10.12 0.71 -5.58
N ILE A 195 10.85 0.26 -4.55
CA ILE A 195 12.06 0.92 -4.03
C ILE A 195 13.16 1.01 -5.10
N ASP A 196 13.24 0.02 -5.99
CA ASP A 196 14.25 -0.04 -7.05
C ASP A 196 14.06 1.03 -8.14
N ALA A 197 12.90 1.68 -8.22
CA ALA A 197 12.66 2.76 -9.18
C ALA A 197 13.40 4.06 -8.85
N PHE A 198 13.95 4.20 -7.64
CA PHE A 198 14.61 5.42 -7.18
C PHE A 198 16.14 5.32 -7.31
N ASP A 199 16.77 6.29 -7.97
CA ASP A 199 18.23 6.42 -7.96
C ASP A 199 18.68 7.21 -6.72
N LEU A 200 19.25 6.48 -5.76
CA LEU A 200 19.67 7.03 -4.47
C LEU A 200 21.20 7.16 -4.35
N ARG A 201 21.95 7.07 -5.45
CA ARG A 201 23.43 7.09 -5.40
C ARG A 201 24.03 8.41 -4.95
N MET A 202 23.26 9.51 -4.99
CA MET A 202 23.73 10.81 -4.51
C MET A 202 22.80 11.38 -3.44
N PRO A 203 23.30 11.61 -2.22
CA PRO A 203 22.50 12.27 -1.20
C PRO A 203 22.34 13.75 -1.52
N ILE A 204 21.19 14.32 -1.15
CA ILE A 204 20.94 15.75 -1.26
C ILE A 204 21.60 16.43 -0.06
N LYS A 205 22.54 17.35 -0.31
CA LYS A 205 23.08 18.19 0.76
C LYS A 205 21.99 19.14 1.25
N LEU A 206 21.61 18.99 2.51
CA LEU A 206 20.66 19.89 3.14
C LEU A 206 21.43 21.10 3.67
N ASN A 207 21.40 22.20 2.91
CA ASN A 207 21.91 23.48 3.41
C ASN A 207 20.92 24.01 4.46
N LYS A 208 21.43 24.46 5.62
CA LYS A 208 20.62 25.16 6.62
C LYS A 208 19.75 26.22 5.94
N THR A 209 18.44 26.04 6.01
CA THR A 209 17.50 27.13 5.74
C THR A 209 16.58 27.27 6.95
N ILE A 210 17.08 28.11 7.87
CA ILE A 210 16.38 28.94 8.87
C ILE A 210 15.83 28.23 10.12
N GLU A 211 16.23 28.81 11.26
CA GLU A 211 15.79 28.57 12.65
C GLU A 211 14.26 28.68 12.85
#